data_AF-A0A916ZP55-F1
#
_entry.id   AF-A0A916ZP55-F1
#
_cell.length_a   1.000
_cell.length_b   1.000
_cell.length_c   1.000
_cell.angle_alpha   90.00
_cell.angle_beta   90.00
_cell.angle_gamma   90.00
#
_symmetry.space_group_name_H-M   'P 1'
#
loop_
_entity.id
_entity.type
_entity.pdbx_description
1 polymer ?
#
loop_
_entity_poly.entity_id
_entity_poly.type
_entity_poly.pdbx_seq_one_letter_code
_entity_poly.pdbx_strand_id
1 'polypeptide(L)'
;MARSWKQIFTAATLVTGLSLSLAAQSQVAVPPEIAPKLAGLSPEQREFLLSSKVNAFVPNHAEMFRRVATKTPEQVTAYVEAMMSVVEQNKFNPKTDMASIPLDTTTPGFNSWKTLRPRELEPQREPGPFNLSRYMGNRGGIPTFFNLPVAITPEDLKAGAVDIAMVGIPLNMGSGTRGAQLGPNAIRTVGRLGAGLDMYTMVAPNKILNMVDYGDIAVDNLSTERSMEHIREEVRKIAATGAMPFIIGGDHSLEYSDVAGMADVYGKNKLSVIHFDSHYDAGRGGAHLISHGQPVYRLLKEGHVRGRGYIQVGLRSQSPDEETFEWMREQGFRYHTMVEVEKSGWETVMKRVLAEASEDGRKIYISFDIDVLDPVYMSGTGTPVSNGLTMREVVPMIRRLCSETNMVGFELVELDPTMDPTYQSALNSKYIIHACMTGVAMRKQGIKSAKFLSPLSSEHNQDKRDFTKNPVPPLDKKKDEDKTPERRVTT
;
A
#
# COMPACT_ATOMS: atom_id res chain seq x y z
N MET A 1 -18.89 38.49 -17.27
CA MET A 1 -18.13 39.75 -17.15
C MET A 1 -16.65 39.41 -17.08
N ALA A 2 -15.95 39.68 -18.17
CA ALA A 2 -14.51 39.50 -18.32
C ALA A 2 -13.74 40.59 -17.57
N ARG A 3 -12.61 40.23 -16.94
CA ARG A 3 -11.48 41.11 -16.54
C ARG A 3 -10.29 40.19 -16.24
N SER A 4 -9.40 39.97 -17.22
CA SER A 4 -8.20 40.79 -17.52
C SER A 4 -7.02 40.44 -16.61
N TRP A 5 -6.20 39.49 -17.04
CA TRP A 5 -4.79 39.35 -16.63
C TRP A 5 -3.94 39.30 -17.90
N LYS A 6 -3.36 40.45 -18.25
CA LYS A 6 -2.32 40.61 -19.26
C LYS A 6 -1.22 41.46 -18.64
N GLN A 7 0.02 41.04 -18.91
CA GLN A 7 1.29 41.74 -18.72
C GLN A 7 1.84 41.74 -17.29
N ILE A 8 2.90 40.95 -17.07
CA ILE A 8 4.29 41.46 -17.04
C ILE A 8 5.18 40.38 -17.71
N PHE A 9 5.73 40.72 -18.88
CA PHE A 9 6.90 40.08 -19.48
C PHE A 9 7.84 41.23 -19.84
N THR A 10 9.13 41.08 -19.53
CA THR A 10 10.34 41.32 -20.35
C THR A 10 11.43 42.15 -19.66
N ALA A 11 12.56 41.47 -19.38
CA ALA A 11 13.98 41.87 -19.50
C ALA A 11 14.80 40.94 -18.56
N ALA A 12 15.41 39.82 -18.97
CA ALA A 12 16.61 39.68 -19.82
C ALA A 12 17.66 40.76 -19.47
N THR A 13 18.89 40.48 -19.01
CA THR A 13 19.85 39.48 -19.52
C THR A 13 21.09 39.39 -18.59
N LEU A 14 21.79 38.24 -18.64
CA LEU A 14 23.23 38.02 -18.38
C LEU A 14 23.79 38.14 -16.94
N VAL A 15 23.95 37.00 -16.26
CA VAL A 15 25.29 36.49 -15.89
C VAL A 15 25.31 34.97 -16.11
N THR A 16 26.08 34.61 -17.12
CA THR A 16 26.56 33.26 -17.45
C THR A 16 27.38 32.66 -16.33
N GLY A 17 26.97 31.48 -15.85
CA GLY A 17 27.74 30.66 -14.92
C GLY A 17 27.24 29.22 -15.03
N LEU A 18 27.61 28.57 -16.14
CA LEU A 18 27.40 27.14 -16.35
C LEU A 18 27.99 26.35 -15.18
N SER A 19 27.13 25.61 -14.47
CA SER A 19 27.48 24.28 -13.98
C SER A 19 26.44 23.30 -14.51
N LEU A 20 26.46 23.13 -15.83
CA LEU A 20 26.03 21.89 -16.46
C LEU A 20 26.97 20.81 -15.92
N SER A 21 26.55 20.06 -14.91
CA SER A 21 27.08 18.71 -14.74
C SER A 21 26.50 17.88 -15.89
N LEU A 22 27.13 18.01 -17.07
CA LEU A 22 27.12 16.92 -18.02
C LEU A 22 27.68 15.72 -17.25
N ALA A 23 26.80 14.79 -16.91
CA ALA A 23 27.21 13.43 -16.65
C ALA A 23 28.13 13.07 -17.81
N ALA A 24 29.41 12.85 -17.52
CA ALA A 24 30.32 12.30 -18.50
C ALA A 24 29.78 10.92 -18.84
N GLN A 25 28.98 10.82 -19.89
CA GLN A 25 28.69 9.54 -20.53
C GLN A 25 30.06 8.97 -20.88
N SER A 26 30.46 7.91 -20.17
CA SER A 26 31.65 7.16 -20.53
C SER A 26 31.46 6.76 -21.99
N GLN A 27 32.26 7.36 -22.86
CA GLN A 27 32.13 7.15 -24.29
C GLN A 27 32.42 5.67 -24.55
N VAL A 28 31.40 4.92 -24.96
CA VAL A 28 31.52 3.47 -25.14
C VAL A 28 32.65 3.20 -26.13
N ALA A 29 33.74 2.61 -25.66
CA ALA A 29 34.91 2.36 -26.48
C ALA A 29 34.59 1.26 -27.51
N VAL A 30 34.68 1.62 -28.79
CA VAL A 30 34.46 0.67 -29.89
C VAL A 30 35.71 -0.19 -30.06
N PRO A 31 35.59 -1.54 -30.00
CA PRO A 31 36.71 -2.43 -30.25
C PRO A 31 37.32 -2.25 -31.65
N PRO A 32 38.65 -2.23 -31.81
CA PRO A 32 39.32 -2.02 -33.09
C PRO A 32 38.87 -2.99 -34.20
N GLU A 33 38.52 -4.23 -33.84
CA GLU A 33 38.06 -5.27 -34.76
C GLU A 33 36.65 -5.02 -35.33
N ILE A 34 35.86 -4.16 -34.67
CA ILE A 34 34.50 -3.78 -35.10
C ILE A 34 34.51 -2.43 -35.81
N ALA A 35 35.46 -1.54 -35.51
CA ALA A 35 35.51 -0.20 -36.07
C ALA A 35 35.36 -0.14 -37.61
N PRO A 36 36.00 -1.03 -38.41
CA PRO A 36 35.80 -1.04 -39.87
C PRO A 36 34.37 -1.36 -40.28
N LYS A 37 33.65 -2.18 -39.51
CA LYS A 37 32.26 -2.59 -39.78
C LYS A 37 31.25 -1.49 -39.49
N LEU A 38 31.62 -0.50 -38.67
CA LEU A 38 30.77 0.64 -38.34
C LEU A 38 30.96 1.83 -39.28
N ALA A 39 31.97 1.79 -40.16
CA ALA A 39 32.34 2.93 -41.02
C ALA A 39 31.23 3.33 -42.01
N GLY A 40 30.36 2.39 -42.39
CA GLY A 40 29.21 2.63 -43.28
C GLY A 40 27.94 3.11 -42.58
N LEU A 41 27.93 3.20 -41.24
CA LEU A 41 26.78 3.71 -40.50
C LEU A 41 26.68 5.23 -40.61
N SER A 42 25.45 5.75 -40.70
CA SER A 42 25.21 7.18 -40.54
C SER A 42 25.59 7.66 -39.12
N PRO A 43 25.80 8.97 -38.92
CA PRO A 43 26.05 9.52 -37.60
C PRO A 43 24.98 9.11 -36.57
N GLU A 44 23.70 9.11 -36.97
CA GLU A 44 22.56 8.75 -36.11
C GLU A 44 22.54 7.26 -35.77
N GLN A 45 22.84 6.39 -36.74
CA GLN A 45 22.95 4.95 -36.53
C GLN A 45 24.09 4.62 -35.56
N ARG A 46 25.22 5.31 -35.71
CA ARG A 46 26.38 5.14 -34.83
C ARG A 46 26.09 5.65 -33.42
N GLU A 47 25.42 6.80 -33.28
CA GLU A 47 24.99 7.33 -31.99
C GLU A 47 24.02 6.37 -31.30
N PHE A 48 23.01 5.87 -32.01
CA PHE A 48 22.05 4.90 -31.49
C PHE A 48 22.75 3.66 -30.94
N LEU A 49 23.66 3.07 -31.73
CA LEU A 49 24.37 1.84 -31.38
C LEU A 49 25.26 1.97 -30.14
N LEU A 50 25.78 3.18 -29.86
CA LEU A 50 26.64 3.47 -28.73
C LEU A 50 25.88 4.07 -27.53
N SER A 51 24.58 4.29 -27.68
CA SER A 51 23.73 4.81 -26.61
C SER A 51 23.17 3.68 -25.76
N SER A 52 22.74 4.02 -24.54
CA SER A 52 22.03 3.08 -23.66
C SER A 52 20.72 2.55 -24.26
N LYS A 53 20.17 3.17 -25.32
CA LYS A 53 18.95 2.70 -26.01
C LYS A 53 19.12 1.30 -26.60
N VAL A 54 20.35 0.91 -26.93
CA VAL A 54 20.62 -0.44 -27.44
C VAL A 54 20.32 -1.52 -26.40
N ASN A 55 20.35 -1.18 -25.11
CA ASN A 55 20.14 -2.13 -24.01
C ASN A 55 18.72 -2.75 -24.01
N ALA A 56 17.77 -2.15 -24.74
CA ALA A 56 16.46 -2.76 -24.98
C ALA A 56 16.50 -4.02 -25.86
N PHE A 57 17.58 -4.22 -26.63
CA PHE A 57 17.73 -5.31 -27.60
C PHE A 57 18.85 -6.30 -27.23
N VAL A 58 19.81 -5.86 -26.42
CA VAL A 58 20.99 -6.62 -25.99
C VAL A 58 21.30 -6.29 -24.53
N PRO A 59 21.74 -7.25 -23.69
CA PRO A 59 21.97 -7.00 -22.27
C PRO A 59 22.97 -5.88 -21.95
N ASN A 60 23.98 -5.69 -22.81
CA ASN A 60 25.01 -4.66 -22.67
C ASN A 60 25.77 -4.47 -24.00
N HIS A 61 26.60 -3.43 -24.05
CA HIS A 61 27.42 -3.12 -25.23
C HIS A 61 28.44 -4.20 -25.58
N ALA A 62 28.95 -4.99 -24.63
CA ALA A 62 29.88 -6.08 -24.95
C ALA A 62 29.20 -7.20 -25.75
N GLU A 63 27.98 -7.58 -25.36
CA GLU A 63 27.17 -8.54 -26.12
C GLU A 63 26.73 -7.96 -27.47
N MET A 64 26.40 -6.66 -27.52
CA MET A 64 26.15 -5.96 -28.78
C MET A 64 27.35 -6.08 -29.73
N PHE A 65 28.55 -5.76 -29.25
CA PHE A 65 29.79 -5.85 -30.01
C PHE A 65 30.06 -7.29 -30.47
N ARG A 66 29.85 -8.29 -29.61
CA ARG A 66 29.95 -9.71 -30.00
C ARG A 66 29.01 -10.07 -31.15
N ARG A 67 27.77 -9.57 -31.12
CA ARG A 67 26.77 -9.79 -32.19
C ARG A 67 27.14 -9.04 -33.48
N VAL A 68 27.78 -7.89 -33.39
CA VAL A 68 28.26 -7.11 -34.55
C VAL A 68 29.50 -7.77 -35.16
N ALA A 69 30.39 -8.33 -34.34
CA ALA A 69 31.63 -8.97 -34.79
C ALA A 69 31.39 -10.12 -35.78
N THR A 70 30.25 -10.82 -35.68
CA THR A 70 29.90 -11.93 -36.59
C THR A 70 29.19 -11.52 -37.88
N LYS A 71 28.92 -10.21 -38.07
CA LYS A 71 28.15 -9.68 -39.22
C LYS A 71 29.05 -9.00 -40.26
N THR A 72 28.60 -8.92 -41.52
CA THR A 72 29.21 -8.04 -42.54
C THR A 72 28.79 -6.57 -42.33
N PRO A 73 29.49 -5.57 -42.89
CA PRO A 73 29.08 -4.16 -42.75
C PRO A 73 27.63 -3.88 -43.18
N GLU A 74 27.15 -4.54 -44.24
CA GLU A 74 25.77 -4.41 -44.73
C GLU A 74 24.78 -4.98 -43.72
N GLN A 75 25.10 -6.15 -43.15
CA GLN A 75 24.29 -6.77 -42.10
C GLN A 75 24.28 -5.93 -40.81
N VAL A 76 25.38 -5.24 -40.50
CA VAL A 76 25.43 -4.31 -39.35
C VAL A 76 24.50 -3.13 -39.60
N THR A 77 24.53 -2.55 -40.81
CA THR A 77 23.64 -1.44 -41.18
C THR A 77 22.18 -1.84 -41.05
N ALA A 78 21.79 -2.98 -41.65
CA ALA A 78 20.43 -3.49 -41.55
C ALA A 78 20.03 -3.85 -40.10
N TYR A 79 20.97 -4.34 -39.29
CA TYR A 79 20.74 -4.67 -37.88
C TYR A 79 20.45 -3.41 -37.05
N VAL A 80 21.22 -2.34 -37.25
CA VAL A 80 20.98 -1.06 -36.55
C VAL A 80 19.70 -0.40 -37.03
N GLU A 81 19.45 -0.40 -38.34
CA GLU A 81 18.22 0.13 -38.93
C GLU A 81 16.97 -0.59 -38.39
N ALA A 82 17.02 -1.92 -38.29
CA ALA A 82 15.94 -2.70 -37.70
C ALA A 82 15.68 -2.32 -36.23
N MET A 83 16.72 -2.19 -35.41
CA MET A 83 16.57 -1.78 -34.01
C MET A 83 15.99 -0.35 -33.91
N MET A 84 16.50 0.59 -34.69
CA MET A 84 15.97 1.96 -34.73
C MET A 84 14.51 2.00 -35.20
N SER A 85 14.15 1.20 -36.21
CA SER A 85 12.78 1.06 -36.69
C SER A 85 11.86 0.52 -35.60
N VAL A 86 12.29 -0.47 -34.81
CA VAL A 86 11.50 -0.98 -33.68
C VAL A 86 11.31 0.12 -32.62
N VAL A 87 12.36 0.89 -32.31
CA VAL A 87 12.23 2.01 -31.36
C VAL A 87 11.26 3.08 -31.86
N GLU A 88 11.26 3.39 -33.16
CA GLU A 88 10.33 4.36 -33.74
C GLU A 88 8.89 3.83 -33.75
N GLN A 89 8.69 2.57 -34.14
CA GLN A 89 7.37 1.93 -34.14
C GLN A 89 6.77 1.76 -32.74
N ASN A 90 7.62 1.68 -31.70
CA ASN A 90 7.17 1.59 -30.31
C ASN A 90 6.68 2.94 -29.74
N LYS A 91 6.89 4.06 -30.46
CA LYS A 91 6.38 5.37 -30.01
C LYS A 91 4.90 5.50 -30.34
N PHE A 92 4.22 6.30 -29.53
CA PHE A 92 2.87 6.76 -29.84
C PHE A 92 2.83 7.44 -31.21
N ASN A 93 2.00 6.92 -32.10
CA ASN A 93 1.80 7.45 -33.44
C ASN A 93 0.40 8.08 -33.55
N PRO A 94 0.26 9.42 -33.56
CA PRO A 94 -1.04 10.07 -33.60
C PRO A 94 -1.86 9.80 -34.88
N LYS A 95 -1.27 9.18 -35.91
CA LYS A 95 -1.98 8.78 -37.13
C LYS A 95 -2.68 7.42 -37.01
N THR A 96 -2.18 6.53 -36.15
CA THR A 96 -2.68 5.15 -36.00
C THR A 96 -3.21 4.86 -34.60
N ASP A 97 -2.71 5.59 -33.61
CA ASP A 97 -2.94 5.32 -32.20
C ASP A 97 -3.81 6.43 -31.62
N MET A 98 -4.82 6.03 -30.83
CA MET A 98 -5.62 6.98 -30.06
C MET A 98 -4.98 7.17 -28.68
N ALA A 99 -4.66 8.41 -28.32
CA ALA A 99 -4.13 8.73 -26.98
C ALA A 99 -5.14 8.41 -25.87
N SER A 100 -6.43 8.53 -26.18
CA SER A 100 -7.54 8.17 -25.30
C SER A 100 -8.78 7.88 -26.14
N ILE A 101 -9.57 6.89 -25.73
CA ILE A 101 -10.91 6.71 -26.28
C ILE A 101 -11.84 7.74 -25.60
N PRO A 102 -12.46 8.68 -26.34
CA PRO A 102 -13.35 9.66 -25.75
C PRO A 102 -14.60 8.98 -25.20
N LEU A 103 -15.05 9.43 -24.04
CA LEU A 103 -16.32 8.98 -23.47
C LEU A 103 -17.48 9.68 -24.18
N ASP A 104 -18.61 9.01 -24.31
CA ASP A 104 -19.84 9.64 -24.79
C ASP A 104 -20.40 10.57 -23.69
N THR A 105 -20.05 11.86 -23.77
CA THR A 105 -20.52 12.88 -22.82
C THR A 105 -21.96 13.33 -23.08
N THR A 106 -22.62 12.82 -24.12
CA THR A 106 -24.00 13.17 -24.46
C THR A 106 -25.03 12.25 -23.82
N THR A 107 -24.59 11.09 -23.30
CA THR A 107 -25.48 10.15 -22.63
C THR A 107 -26.10 10.75 -21.36
N PRO A 108 -27.45 10.71 -21.18
CA PRO A 108 -28.11 11.25 -20.00
C PRO A 108 -27.64 10.58 -18.69
N GLY A 109 -27.17 9.33 -18.77
CA GLY A 109 -26.70 8.55 -17.63
C GLY A 109 -25.20 8.69 -17.31
N PHE A 110 -24.49 9.68 -17.87
CA PHE A 110 -23.02 9.75 -17.79
C PHE A 110 -22.47 9.61 -16.36
N ASN A 111 -23.14 10.22 -15.38
CA ASN A 111 -22.76 10.20 -13.96
C ASN A 111 -23.69 9.35 -13.08
N SER A 112 -24.53 8.47 -13.66
CA SER A 112 -25.52 7.70 -12.90
C SER A 112 -24.91 6.88 -11.76
N TRP A 113 -23.72 6.31 -11.97
CA TRP A 113 -23.00 5.48 -11.00
C TRP A 113 -22.58 6.22 -9.71
N LYS A 114 -22.35 7.55 -9.78
CA LYS A 114 -21.98 8.38 -8.61
C LYS A 114 -23.04 9.37 -8.18
N THR A 115 -24.19 9.38 -8.84
CA THR A 115 -25.28 10.29 -8.49
C THR A 115 -26.01 9.71 -7.28
N LEU A 116 -25.95 10.41 -6.15
CA LEU A 116 -26.64 9.99 -4.94
C LEU A 116 -28.16 10.09 -5.14
N ARG A 117 -28.88 9.12 -4.58
CA ARG A 117 -30.34 9.15 -4.54
C ARG A 117 -30.79 10.33 -3.64
N PRO A 118 -31.74 11.17 -4.08
CA PRO A 118 -32.26 12.26 -3.26
C PRO A 118 -32.83 11.75 -1.93
N ARG A 119 -32.55 12.48 -0.84
CA ARG A 119 -32.98 12.11 0.51
C ARG A 119 -34.52 12.06 0.63
N GLU A 120 -35.22 12.85 -0.18
CA GLU A 120 -36.69 12.88 -0.25
C GLU A 120 -37.29 11.58 -0.75
N LEU A 121 -36.51 10.74 -1.44
CA LEU A 121 -36.94 9.40 -1.88
C LEU A 121 -36.66 8.32 -0.84
N GLU A 122 -35.90 8.61 0.22
CA GLU A 122 -35.60 7.64 1.28
C GLU A 122 -36.70 7.62 2.35
N PRO A 123 -36.93 6.47 3.01
CA PRO A 123 -37.79 6.42 4.19
C PRO A 123 -37.34 7.44 5.23
N GLN A 124 -38.29 8.21 5.78
CA GLN A 124 -38.01 9.18 6.84
C GLN A 124 -37.50 8.46 8.09
N ARG A 125 -36.33 8.87 8.58
CA ARG A 125 -35.72 8.38 9.82
C ARG A 125 -34.86 9.46 10.46
N GLU A 126 -34.70 9.36 11.76
CA GLU A 126 -33.72 10.18 12.48
C GLU A 126 -32.30 9.82 12.04
N PRO A 127 -31.40 10.80 11.90
CA PRO A 127 -29.98 10.55 11.68
C PRO A 127 -29.37 9.71 12.79
N GLY A 128 -28.55 8.73 12.41
CA GLY A 128 -27.80 7.89 13.33
C GLY A 128 -27.63 6.45 12.82
N PRO A 129 -26.70 5.68 13.42
CA PRO A 129 -26.50 4.29 13.05
C PRO A 129 -27.70 3.41 13.40
N PHE A 130 -27.99 2.42 12.56
CA PHE A 130 -29.07 1.45 12.78
C PHE A 130 -28.62 0.02 12.50
N ASN A 131 -29.27 -0.98 13.11
CA ASN A 131 -28.84 -2.38 12.99
C ASN A 131 -29.65 -3.12 11.92
N LEU A 132 -28.96 -3.86 11.05
CA LEU A 132 -29.59 -4.75 10.05
C LEU A 132 -29.78 -6.19 10.54
N SER A 133 -29.31 -6.51 11.75
CA SER A 133 -29.50 -7.83 12.34
C SER A 133 -30.91 -8.00 12.89
N ARG A 134 -31.55 -9.12 12.53
CA ARG A 134 -32.85 -9.54 13.05
C ARG A 134 -32.76 -10.13 14.46
N TYR A 135 -31.61 -10.69 14.82
CA TYR A 135 -31.45 -11.48 16.04
C TYR A 135 -30.45 -10.82 17.00
N MET A 136 -30.73 -10.89 18.29
CA MET A 136 -29.81 -10.39 19.31
C MET A 136 -28.44 -11.10 19.23
N GLY A 137 -27.38 -10.34 19.52
CA GLY A 137 -26.01 -10.86 19.48
C GLY A 137 -25.48 -11.13 18.07
N ASN A 138 -26.09 -10.51 17.05
CA ASN A 138 -25.67 -10.59 15.65
C ASN A 138 -25.61 -12.03 15.10
N ARG A 139 -26.49 -12.92 15.58
CA ARG A 139 -26.57 -14.33 15.16
C ARG A 139 -27.34 -14.51 13.85
N GLY A 140 -26.90 -13.82 12.79
CA GLY A 140 -27.53 -13.78 11.47
C GLY A 140 -28.10 -12.40 11.10
N GLY A 141 -28.30 -12.15 9.81
CA GLY A 141 -28.73 -10.86 9.27
C GLY A 141 -28.05 -10.55 7.93
N ILE A 142 -28.24 -9.33 7.42
CA ILE A 142 -27.48 -8.83 6.27
C ILE A 142 -26.02 -8.69 6.70
N PRO A 143 -25.05 -9.32 6.01
CA PRO A 143 -23.65 -9.24 6.38
C PRO A 143 -23.12 -7.81 6.28
N THR A 144 -22.57 -7.30 7.37
CA THR A 144 -21.84 -6.03 7.45
C THR A 144 -20.45 -6.28 8.01
N PHE A 145 -19.53 -5.33 7.84
CA PHE A 145 -18.19 -5.43 8.42
C PHE A 145 -18.29 -5.69 9.92
N PHE A 146 -17.71 -6.81 10.38
CA PHE A 146 -17.76 -7.28 11.77
C PHE A 146 -19.15 -7.37 12.41
N ASN A 147 -20.22 -7.45 11.60
CA ASN A 147 -21.62 -7.32 12.03
C ASN A 147 -21.92 -5.99 12.76
N LEU A 148 -21.28 -4.90 12.35
CA LEU A 148 -21.53 -3.57 12.90
C LEU A 148 -22.89 -3.01 12.45
N PRO A 149 -23.47 -2.06 13.21
CA PRO A 149 -24.55 -1.21 12.71
C PRO A 149 -24.13 -0.49 11.43
N VAL A 150 -25.12 -0.06 10.65
CA VAL A 150 -24.89 0.70 9.41
C VAL A 150 -25.14 2.18 9.61
N ALA A 151 -24.41 3.00 8.87
CA ALA A 151 -24.68 4.40 8.62
C ALA A 151 -24.64 4.64 7.10
N ILE A 152 -25.43 5.57 6.58
CA ILE A 152 -25.54 5.78 5.12
C ILE A 152 -25.31 7.22 4.69
N THR A 153 -25.20 8.17 5.64
CA THR A 153 -24.94 9.59 5.38
C THR A 153 -23.94 10.19 6.37
N PRO A 154 -23.28 11.32 6.03
CA PRO A 154 -22.45 12.05 6.97
C PRO A 154 -23.21 12.52 8.22
N GLU A 155 -24.52 12.79 8.10
CA GLU A 155 -25.38 13.16 9.21
C GLU A 155 -25.52 12.00 10.22
N ASP A 156 -25.57 10.75 9.75
CA ASP A 156 -25.59 9.58 10.62
C ASP A 156 -24.29 9.43 11.41
N LEU A 157 -23.16 9.67 10.75
CA LEU A 157 -21.84 9.60 11.38
C LEU A 157 -21.73 10.62 12.51
N LYS A 158 -22.17 11.85 12.25
CA LYS A 158 -22.20 12.93 13.26
C LYS A 158 -23.16 12.62 14.41
N ALA A 159 -24.40 12.23 14.09
CA ALA A 159 -25.42 11.93 15.10
C ALA A 159 -25.03 10.73 15.98
N GLY A 160 -24.36 9.73 15.41
CA GLY A 160 -23.84 8.56 16.13
C GLY A 160 -22.54 8.80 16.89
N ALA A 161 -21.93 10.00 16.79
CA ALA A 161 -20.58 10.28 17.28
C ALA A 161 -19.60 9.14 16.91
N VAL A 162 -19.62 8.76 15.63
CA VAL A 162 -18.91 7.59 15.11
C VAL A 162 -17.39 7.81 15.21
N ASP A 163 -16.70 6.87 15.85
CA ASP A 163 -15.24 6.86 15.93
C ASP A 163 -14.61 6.29 14.64
N ILE A 164 -15.19 5.20 14.10
CA ILE A 164 -14.69 4.50 12.89
C ILE A 164 -15.85 4.25 11.93
N ALA A 165 -15.69 4.71 10.69
CA ALA A 165 -16.57 4.38 9.57
C ALA A 165 -15.82 3.40 8.64
N MET A 166 -16.25 2.13 8.62
CA MET A 166 -15.70 1.13 7.71
C MET A 166 -16.38 1.24 6.36
N VAL A 167 -15.63 1.39 5.27
CA VAL A 167 -16.19 1.59 3.93
C VAL A 167 -15.46 0.72 2.93
N GLY A 168 -16.19 0.05 2.05
CA GLY A 168 -15.60 -0.69 0.95
C GLY A 168 -15.40 0.18 -0.28
N ILE A 169 -14.30 -0.01 -1.02
CA ILE A 169 -14.09 0.66 -2.31
C ILE A 169 -13.66 -0.40 -3.33
N PRO A 170 -14.59 -0.97 -4.11
CA PRO A 170 -14.33 -2.15 -4.94
C PRO A 170 -13.69 -1.80 -6.29
N LEU A 171 -12.61 -1.01 -6.31
CA LEU A 171 -11.89 -0.64 -7.55
C LEU A 171 -10.73 -1.61 -7.83
N ASN A 172 -10.67 -2.29 -8.97
CA ASN A 172 -9.54 -3.18 -9.32
C ASN A 172 -8.99 -2.93 -10.73
N MET A 173 -9.29 -1.76 -11.30
CA MET A 173 -8.97 -1.47 -12.68
C MET A 173 -7.49 -1.09 -12.89
N GLY A 174 -6.82 -0.62 -11.83
CA GLY A 174 -5.45 -0.10 -11.82
C GLY A 174 -4.34 -1.14 -11.61
N SER A 175 -4.64 -2.37 -11.18
CA SER A 175 -3.63 -3.43 -10.97
C SER A 175 -3.43 -4.40 -12.14
N GLY A 176 -4.34 -4.40 -13.12
CA GLY A 176 -4.34 -5.38 -14.22
C GLY A 176 -4.89 -6.76 -13.83
N THR A 177 -4.81 -7.15 -12.55
CA THR A 177 -5.45 -8.36 -12.00
C THR A 177 -6.87 -8.07 -11.52
N ARG A 178 -7.85 -8.85 -11.97
CA ARG A 178 -9.27 -8.60 -11.72
C ARG A 178 -9.79 -9.44 -10.56
N GLY A 179 -9.56 -9.00 -9.32
CA GLY A 179 -10.17 -9.67 -8.16
C GLY A 179 -10.23 -8.88 -6.85
N ALA A 180 -9.37 -7.86 -6.68
CA ALA A 180 -9.37 -7.01 -5.48
C ALA A 180 -10.71 -6.30 -5.17
N GLN A 181 -11.57 -6.10 -6.20
CA GLN A 181 -12.93 -5.58 -6.03
C GLN A 181 -13.84 -6.46 -5.15
N LEU A 182 -13.49 -7.75 -4.98
CA LEU A 182 -14.24 -8.71 -4.17
C LEU A 182 -13.79 -8.72 -2.71
N GLY A 183 -12.66 -8.08 -2.39
CA GLY A 183 -12.11 -7.95 -1.04
C GLY A 183 -13.10 -7.40 0.00
N PRO A 184 -13.84 -6.30 -0.25
CA PRO A 184 -14.82 -5.77 0.70
C PRO A 184 -15.86 -6.82 1.12
N ASN A 185 -16.42 -7.53 0.14
CA ASN A 185 -17.42 -8.57 0.38
C ASN A 185 -16.84 -9.78 1.10
N ALA A 186 -15.61 -10.17 0.78
CA ALA A 186 -14.91 -11.22 1.51
C ALA A 186 -14.76 -10.86 3.00
N ILE A 187 -14.39 -9.63 3.35
CA ILE A 187 -14.24 -9.22 4.76
C ILE A 187 -15.58 -9.17 5.51
N ARG A 188 -16.66 -8.70 4.85
CA ARG A 188 -18.01 -8.74 5.42
C ARG A 188 -18.45 -10.18 5.74
N THR A 189 -18.11 -11.14 4.88
CA THR A 189 -18.66 -12.50 4.96
C THR A 189 -17.74 -13.51 5.65
N VAL A 190 -16.43 -13.27 5.74
CA VAL A 190 -15.46 -14.25 6.25
C VAL A 190 -15.54 -14.43 7.77
N GLY A 191 -15.65 -15.69 8.20
CA GLY A 191 -15.43 -16.13 9.57
C GLY A 191 -16.42 -15.61 10.62
N ARG A 192 -16.23 -16.06 11.88
CA ARG A 192 -17.01 -15.62 13.05
C ARG A 192 -16.36 -14.48 13.85
N LEU A 193 -15.26 -13.92 13.37
CA LEU A 193 -14.57 -12.84 14.06
C LEU A 193 -15.44 -11.57 14.01
N GLY A 194 -16.07 -11.23 15.13
CA GLY A 194 -16.72 -9.94 15.33
C GLY A 194 -15.76 -8.89 15.88
N ALA A 195 -16.22 -7.67 16.10
CA ALA A 195 -15.45 -6.58 16.71
C ALA A 195 -15.26 -6.73 18.24
N GLY A 196 -15.25 -7.97 18.74
CA GLY A 196 -15.27 -8.32 20.16
C GLY A 196 -13.89 -8.28 20.82
N LEU A 197 -13.79 -8.94 21.99
CA LEU A 197 -12.61 -8.98 22.84
C LEU A 197 -11.36 -9.48 22.09
N ASP A 198 -10.29 -8.71 22.16
CA ASP A 198 -8.94 -9.13 21.81
C ASP A 198 -8.29 -9.83 23.02
N MET A 199 -7.95 -11.11 22.88
CA MET A 199 -7.40 -11.88 23.99
C MET A 199 -6.01 -11.40 24.43
N TYR A 200 -5.21 -10.79 23.54
CA TYR A 200 -3.87 -10.33 23.91
C TYR A 200 -3.94 -9.14 24.87
N THR A 201 -4.95 -8.30 24.71
CA THR A 201 -5.07 -7.01 25.42
C THR A 201 -6.21 -6.97 26.43
N MET A 202 -7.14 -7.92 26.38
CA MET A 202 -8.44 -7.87 27.06
C MET A 202 -9.28 -6.63 26.71
N VAL A 203 -9.00 -5.97 25.58
CA VAL A 203 -9.75 -4.81 25.10
C VAL A 203 -10.78 -5.28 24.07
N ALA A 204 -12.03 -4.85 24.23
CA ALA A 204 -13.12 -5.15 23.30
C ALA A 204 -13.54 -3.87 22.55
N PRO A 205 -13.11 -3.68 21.28
CA PRO A 205 -13.39 -2.43 20.54
C PRO A 205 -14.87 -2.08 20.47
N ASN A 206 -15.75 -3.07 20.26
CA ASN A 206 -17.20 -2.89 20.21
C ASN A 206 -17.85 -2.41 21.53
N LYS A 207 -17.11 -2.40 22.65
CA LYS A 207 -17.58 -1.86 23.93
C LYS A 207 -17.10 -0.43 24.19
N ILE A 208 -16.18 0.08 23.37
CA ILE A 208 -15.43 1.32 23.62
C ILE A 208 -15.63 2.33 22.48
N LEU A 209 -15.79 1.82 21.26
CA LEU A 209 -15.87 2.62 20.04
C LEU A 209 -17.27 2.53 19.42
N ASN A 210 -17.75 3.68 18.94
CA ASN A 210 -18.89 3.76 18.03
C ASN A 210 -18.36 3.45 16.62
N MET A 211 -18.71 2.29 16.08
CA MET A 211 -18.20 1.83 14.78
C MET A 211 -19.36 1.42 13.89
N VAL A 212 -19.24 1.71 12.60
CA VAL A 212 -20.29 1.43 11.61
C VAL A 212 -19.72 0.83 10.34
N ASP A 213 -20.52 0.03 9.64
CA ASP A 213 -20.36 -0.22 8.21
C ASP A 213 -21.05 0.91 7.45
N TYR A 214 -20.28 1.62 6.63
CA TYR A 214 -20.71 2.77 5.83
C TYR A 214 -21.00 2.39 4.37
N GLY A 215 -21.16 1.08 4.10
CA GLY A 215 -21.43 0.56 2.77
C GLY A 215 -20.20 0.61 1.87
N ASP A 216 -20.44 0.70 0.57
CA ASP A 216 -19.39 0.84 -0.44
C ASP A 216 -19.49 2.19 -1.14
N ILE A 217 -18.34 2.82 -1.41
CA ILE A 217 -18.28 3.95 -2.34
C ILE A 217 -18.34 3.39 -3.75
N ALA A 218 -19.25 3.93 -4.57
CA ALA A 218 -19.40 3.51 -5.95
C ALA A 218 -18.16 3.89 -6.78
N VAL A 219 -17.83 3.06 -7.75
CA VAL A 219 -16.70 3.27 -8.67
C VAL A 219 -17.16 3.09 -10.11
N ASP A 220 -16.45 3.70 -11.06
CA ASP A 220 -16.61 3.39 -12.47
C ASP A 220 -15.79 2.13 -12.76
N ASN A 221 -16.47 0.98 -12.82
CA ASN A 221 -15.86 -0.33 -13.06
C ASN A 221 -15.11 -0.45 -14.40
N LEU A 222 -15.24 0.54 -15.30
CA LEU A 222 -14.53 0.57 -16.57
C LEU A 222 -13.44 1.66 -16.63
N SER A 223 -13.30 2.49 -15.59
CA SER A 223 -12.29 3.55 -15.55
C SER A 223 -11.85 3.91 -14.13
N THR A 224 -10.58 3.60 -13.86
CA THR A 224 -9.86 4.05 -12.66
C THR A 224 -9.86 5.58 -12.57
N GLU A 225 -9.57 6.27 -13.68
CA GLU A 225 -9.43 7.72 -13.75
C GLU A 225 -10.72 8.47 -13.40
N ARG A 226 -11.87 7.94 -13.82
CA ARG A 226 -13.18 8.53 -13.48
C ARG A 226 -13.54 8.35 -12.00
N SER A 227 -12.99 7.34 -11.36
CA SER A 227 -13.27 6.97 -9.97
C SER A 227 -12.49 7.83 -8.97
N MET A 228 -11.24 8.17 -9.27
CA MET A 228 -10.30 8.82 -8.33
C MET A 228 -10.88 10.06 -7.62
N GLU A 229 -11.41 11.03 -8.37
CA GLU A 229 -11.90 12.28 -7.79
C GLU A 229 -13.16 12.06 -6.94
N HIS A 230 -14.04 11.14 -7.36
CA HIS A 230 -15.23 10.81 -6.57
C HIS A 230 -14.84 10.14 -5.25
N ILE A 231 -13.91 9.18 -5.29
CA ILE A 231 -13.40 8.49 -4.10
C ILE A 231 -12.78 9.51 -3.12
N ARG A 232 -11.89 10.38 -3.62
CA ARG A 232 -11.29 11.46 -2.82
C ARG A 232 -12.35 12.31 -2.13
N GLU A 233 -13.41 12.69 -2.85
CA GLU A 233 -14.50 13.49 -2.29
C GLU A 233 -15.25 12.76 -1.18
N GLU A 234 -15.56 11.47 -1.35
CA GLU A 234 -16.27 10.68 -0.35
C GLU A 234 -15.41 10.40 0.89
N VAL A 235 -14.12 10.07 0.72
CA VAL A 235 -13.17 9.92 1.85
C VAL A 235 -13.06 11.23 2.63
N ARG A 236 -12.94 12.37 1.94
CA ARG A 236 -12.93 13.70 2.56
C ARG A 236 -14.22 13.96 3.35
N LYS A 237 -15.40 13.60 2.80
CA LYS A 237 -16.69 13.76 3.50
C LYS A 237 -16.75 12.95 4.78
N ILE A 238 -16.29 11.69 4.77
CA ILE A 238 -16.22 10.84 5.96
C ILE A 238 -15.30 11.47 7.00
N ALA A 239 -14.06 11.78 6.64
CA ALA A 239 -13.07 12.34 7.56
C ALA A 239 -13.51 13.70 8.15
N ALA A 240 -14.20 14.54 7.37
CA ALA A 240 -14.71 15.84 7.82
C ALA A 240 -15.82 15.73 8.89
N THR A 241 -16.40 14.55 9.10
CA THR A 241 -17.32 14.31 10.23
C THR A 241 -16.61 14.12 11.57
N GLY A 242 -15.29 13.84 11.53
CA GLY A 242 -14.50 13.44 12.70
C GLY A 242 -14.34 11.93 12.85
N ALA A 243 -15.12 11.12 12.11
CA ALA A 243 -14.92 9.68 12.03
C ALA A 243 -13.64 9.34 11.26
N MET A 244 -12.92 8.30 11.71
CA MET A 244 -11.78 7.77 10.97
C MET A 244 -12.28 6.84 9.85
N PRO A 245 -11.97 7.11 8.57
CA PRO A 245 -12.26 6.17 7.51
C PRO A 245 -11.35 4.93 7.67
N PHE A 246 -11.99 3.76 7.75
CA PHE A 246 -11.34 2.46 7.62
C PHE A 246 -11.77 1.91 6.25
N ILE A 247 -10.89 2.02 5.29
CA ILE A 247 -11.15 1.68 3.89
C ILE A 247 -10.75 0.23 3.67
N ILE A 248 -11.61 -0.53 2.99
CA ILE A 248 -11.37 -1.93 2.67
C ILE A 248 -11.49 -2.12 1.17
N GLY A 249 -10.49 -2.77 0.59
CA GLY A 249 -10.54 -3.38 -0.72
C GLY A 249 -10.20 -2.45 -1.86
N GLY A 250 -10.31 -3.01 -3.05
CA GLY A 250 -9.73 -2.46 -4.26
C GLY A 250 -8.23 -2.69 -4.36
N ASP A 251 -7.66 -2.31 -5.50
CA ASP A 251 -6.23 -2.28 -5.74
C ASP A 251 -5.59 -1.01 -5.15
N HIS A 252 -4.26 -0.99 -5.08
CA HIS A 252 -3.54 0.09 -4.40
C HIS A 252 -3.60 1.45 -5.13
N SER A 253 -4.24 1.56 -6.31
CA SER A 253 -4.47 2.87 -6.93
C SER A 253 -5.36 3.78 -6.07
N LEU A 254 -6.08 3.21 -5.12
CA LEU A 254 -6.89 3.92 -4.12
C LEU A 254 -6.10 4.85 -3.22
N GLU A 255 -4.88 4.48 -2.82
CA GLU A 255 -4.08 5.24 -1.86
C GLU A 255 -3.92 6.71 -2.31
N TYR A 256 -3.80 6.94 -3.63
CA TYR A 256 -3.76 8.30 -4.17
C TYR A 256 -4.99 9.13 -3.77
N SER A 257 -6.19 8.59 -3.94
CA SER A 257 -7.44 9.29 -3.66
C SER A 257 -7.69 9.41 -2.16
N ASP A 258 -7.36 8.36 -1.43
CA ASP A 258 -7.65 8.24 -0.01
C ASP A 258 -6.75 9.18 0.79
N VAL A 259 -5.44 9.13 0.54
CA VAL A 259 -4.47 10.05 1.15
C VAL A 259 -4.74 11.49 0.73
N ALA A 260 -5.09 11.77 -0.53
CA ALA A 260 -5.42 13.12 -0.96
C ALA A 260 -6.68 13.66 -0.24
N GLY A 261 -7.72 12.83 -0.07
CA GLY A 261 -8.92 13.19 0.67
C GLY A 261 -8.65 13.46 2.15
N MET A 262 -7.77 12.67 2.76
CA MET A 262 -7.29 12.91 4.13
C MET A 262 -6.46 14.19 4.23
N ALA A 263 -5.61 14.47 3.25
CA ALA A 263 -4.80 15.69 3.19
C ALA A 263 -5.65 16.96 3.02
N ASP A 264 -6.79 16.88 2.33
CA ASP A 264 -7.76 17.96 2.22
C ASP A 264 -8.38 18.36 3.56
N VAL A 265 -8.50 17.41 4.50
CA VAL A 265 -9.07 17.65 5.84
C VAL A 265 -8.00 18.06 6.85
N TYR A 266 -6.89 17.32 6.93
CA TYR A 266 -5.89 17.51 7.98
C TYR A 266 -4.73 18.43 7.58
N GLY A 267 -4.61 18.72 6.29
CA GLY A 267 -3.55 19.53 5.71
C GLY A 267 -2.34 18.72 5.27
N LYS A 268 -1.94 18.92 4.01
CA LYS A 268 -0.82 18.28 3.31
C LYS A 268 0.51 18.26 4.09
N ASN A 269 0.77 19.30 4.88
CA ASN A 269 1.99 19.44 5.69
C ASN A 269 1.90 18.81 7.08
N LYS A 270 0.76 18.23 7.47
CA LYS A 270 0.50 17.68 8.81
C LYS A 270 0.10 16.20 8.81
N LEU A 271 0.05 15.57 7.63
CA LEU A 271 -0.30 14.16 7.45
C LEU A 271 0.95 13.33 7.15
N SER A 272 1.24 12.33 7.97
CA SER A 272 2.18 11.26 7.65
C SER A 272 1.43 10.05 7.09
N VAL A 273 2.02 9.36 6.12
CA VAL A 273 1.55 8.09 5.59
C VAL A 273 2.55 7.00 6.00
N ILE A 274 2.04 5.93 6.60
CA ILE A 274 2.79 4.68 6.80
C ILE A 274 2.22 3.69 5.80
N HIS A 275 3.03 3.32 4.82
CA HIS A 275 2.68 2.47 3.70
C HIS A 275 3.37 1.10 3.90
N PHE A 276 2.59 0.10 4.28
CA PHE A 276 3.06 -1.28 4.38
C PHE A 276 2.88 -1.96 3.04
N ASP A 277 3.98 -2.39 2.43
CA ASP A 277 3.96 -2.92 1.06
C ASP A 277 5.25 -3.68 0.73
N SER A 278 5.16 -4.63 -0.20
CA SER A 278 6.34 -5.26 -0.80
C SER A 278 6.94 -4.44 -1.96
N HIS A 279 6.16 -3.53 -2.53
CA HIS A 279 6.44 -2.63 -3.65
C HIS A 279 6.51 -1.16 -3.20
N TYR A 280 7.24 -0.35 -3.97
CA TYR A 280 7.49 1.05 -3.63
C TYR A 280 6.44 2.01 -4.21
N ASP A 281 5.61 1.55 -5.15
CA ASP A 281 4.45 2.23 -5.75
C ASP A 281 4.65 3.68 -6.22
N ALA A 282 5.89 4.01 -6.50
CA ALA A 282 6.32 5.29 -7.05
C ALA A 282 6.84 5.13 -8.49
N GLY A 283 6.25 4.20 -9.24
CA GLY A 283 6.58 3.93 -10.63
C GLY A 283 6.43 5.18 -11.51
N ARG A 284 7.32 5.31 -12.51
CA ARG A 284 7.39 6.47 -13.42
C ARG A 284 7.50 5.99 -14.87
N GLY A 285 7.08 6.82 -15.81
CA GLY A 285 7.28 6.57 -17.25
C GLY A 285 6.35 5.52 -17.88
N GLY A 286 5.34 5.04 -17.15
CA GLY A 286 4.30 4.18 -17.72
C GLY A 286 3.37 4.92 -18.68
N ALA A 287 2.74 4.18 -19.60
CA ALA A 287 1.75 4.74 -20.54
C ALA A 287 0.46 5.18 -19.83
N HIS A 288 0.09 4.46 -18.76
CA HIS A 288 -0.98 4.85 -17.85
C HIS A 288 -0.40 5.73 -16.74
N LEU A 289 -1.14 6.77 -16.36
CA LEU A 289 -0.78 7.73 -15.30
C LEU A 289 -1.46 7.42 -13.96
N ILE A 290 -2.30 6.38 -13.94
CA ILE A 290 -2.95 5.85 -12.75
C ILE A 290 -2.91 4.33 -12.86
N SER A 291 -2.18 3.71 -11.95
CA SER A 291 -2.15 2.28 -11.71
C SER A 291 -1.85 2.06 -10.23
N HIS A 292 -1.96 0.81 -9.77
CA HIS A 292 -1.63 0.47 -8.38
C HIS A 292 -0.14 0.68 -8.05
N GLY A 293 0.76 0.65 -9.03
CA GLY A 293 2.20 0.87 -8.83
C GLY A 293 2.65 2.33 -8.97
N GLN A 294 1.73 3.30 -9.02
CA GLN A 294 2.01 4.74 -9.18
C GLN A 294 1.40 5.71 -8.14
N PRO A 295 0.56 5.31 -7.16
CA PRO A 295 -0.15 6.27 -6.30
C PRO A 295 0.83 7.17 -5.54
N VAL A 296 1.95 6.63 -5.06
CA VAL A 296 2.95 7.32 -4.25
C VAL A 296 3.65 8.43 -5.04
N TYR A 297 4.07 8.13 -6.27
CA TYR A 297 4.67 9.12 -7.15
C TYR A 297 3.71 10.28 -7.40
N ARG A 298 2.43 9.97 -7.62
CA ARG A 298 1.40 10.98 -7.88
C ARG A 298 1.11 11.85 -6.66
N LEU A 299 0.99 11.24 -5.48
CA LEU A 299 0.79 11.95 -4.21
C LEU A 299 1.88 12.99 -3.95
N LEU A 300 3.15 12.63 -4.22
CA LEU A 300 4.27 13.55 -4.07
C LEU A 300 4.29 14.61 -5.16
N LYS A 301 4.09 14.22 -6.42
CA LYS A 301 4.11 15.15 -7.57
C LYS A 301 3.04 16.23 -7.44
N GLU A 302 1.87 15.90 -6.92
CA GLU A 302 0.78 16.84 -6.68
C GLU A 302 0.84 17.50 -5.28
N GLY A 303 1.84 17.13 -4.47
CA GLY A 303 2.12 17.71 -3.17
C GLY A 303 1.05 17.44 -2.12
N HIS A 304 0.35 16.30 -2.18
CA HIS A 304 -0.61 15.89 -1.15
C HIS A 304 0.09 15.41 0.14
N VAL A 305 1.29 14.84 -0.01
CA VAL A 305 2.18 14.43 1.09
C VAL A 305 3.61 14.89 0.78
N ARG A 306 4.43 15.06 1.82
CA ARG A 306 5.87 15.34 1.68
C ARG A 306 6.65 14.04 1.83
N GLY A 307 7.75 13.86 1.09
CA GLY A 307 8.57 12.65 1.21
C GLY A 307 8.98 12.33 2.66
N ARG A 308 9.38 13.34 3.46
CA ARG A 308 9.71 13.13 4.90
C ARG A 308 8.55 12.56 5.72
N GLY A 309 7.31 12.83 5.32
CA GLY A 309 6.10 12.31 5.94
C GLY A 309 5.60 11.02 5.30
N TYR A 310 6.36 10.41 4.38
CA TYR A 310 5.99 9.16 3.71
C TYR A 310 6.97 8.07 4.12
N ILE A 311 6.46 7.02 4.77
CA ILE A 311 7.26 5.97 5.41
C ILE A 311 6.81 4.62 4.87
N GLN A 312 7.67 3.96 4.11
CA GLN A 312 7.40 2.64 3.55
C GLN A 312 7.99 1.53 4.41
N VAL A 313 7.28 0.41 4.56
CA VAL A 313 7.68 -0.72 5.39
C VAL A 313 7.43 -2.03 4.65
N GLY A 314 8.48 -2.84 4.48
CA GLY A 314 8.39 -4.20 3.91
C GLY A 314 8.86 -4.35 2.46
N LEU A 315 9.41 -3.28 1.86
CA LEU A 315 9.88 -3.30 0.46
C LEU A 315 10.88 -4.44 0.24
N ARG A 316 10.64 -5.26 -0.79
CA ARG A 316 11.47 -6.43 -1.11
C ARG A 316 11.35 -6.97 -2.54
N SER A 317 10.56 -6.34 -3.40
CA SER A 317 10.34 -6.79 -4.78
C SER A 317 11.58 -6.61 -5.67
N GLN A 318 11.45 -6.88 -6.98
CA GLN A 318 12.53 -6.74 -7.98
C GLN A 318 12.96 -5.28 -8.24
N SER A 319 12.31 -4.33 -7.57
CA SER A 319 12.50 -2.88 -7.68
C SER A 319 12.21 -2.25 -6.31
N PRO A 320 12.70 -1.02 -6.02
CA PRO A 320 13.37 -0.08 -6.91
C PRO A 320 14.82 -0.46 -7.26
N ASP A 321 15.31 0.06 -8.39
CA ASP A 321 16.71 0.01 -8.78
C ASP A 321 17.54 1.11 -8.09
N GLU A 322 18.85 1.16 -8.36
CA GLU A 322 19.77 2.13 -7.75
C GLU A 322 19.34 3.59 -8.00
N GLU A 323 19.05 3.94 -9.26
CA GLU A 323 18.59 5.29 -9.63
C GLU A 323 17.28 5.66 -8.92
N THR A 324 16.35 4.71 -8.79
CA THR A 324 15.09 4.96 -8.11
C THR A 324 15.30 5.10 -6.60
N PHE A 325 16.19 4.33 -5.98
CA PHE A 325 16.55 4.55 -4.57
C PHE A 325 17.19 5.92 -4.34
N GLU A 326 18.08 6.37 -5.23
CA GLU A 326 18.66 7.72 -5.18
C GLU A 326 17.56 8.79 -5.29
N TRP A 327 16.69 8.67 -6.28
CA TRP A 327 15.55 9.57 -6.44
C TRP A 327 14.65 9.58 -5.20
N MET A 328 14.34 8.43 -4.61
CA MET A 328 13.54 8.36 -3.39
C MET A 328 14.22 9.12 -2.23
N ARG A 329 15.54 8.98 -2.08
CA ARG A 329 16.29 9.73 -1.07
C ARG A 329 16.27 11.24 -1.33
N GLU A 330 16.40 11.66 -2.60
CA GLU A 330 16.31 13.07 -2.99
C GLU A 330 14.92 13.67 -2.69
N GLN A 331 13.85 12.91 -2.90
CA GLN A 331 12.49 13.33 -2.52
C GLN A 331 12.26 13.31 -1.00
N GLY A 332 13.18 12.71 -0.24
CA GLY A 332 13.14 12.63 1.22
C GLY A 332 12.27 11.49 1.76
N PHE A 333 12.00 10.45 0.97
CA PHE A 333 11.30 9.26 1.43
C PHE A 333 12.00 8.62 2.62
N ARG A 334 11.19 7.99 3.48
CA ARG A 334 11.67 7.02 4.46
C ARG A 334 11.18 5.64 4.04
N TYR A 335 12.07 4.67 4.09
CA TYR A 335 11.74 3.31 3.72
C TYR A 335 12.51 2.32 4.59
N HIS A 336 11.82 1.25 4.96
CA HIS A 336 12.31 0.14 5.76
C HIS A 336 12.09 -1.14 4.98
N THR A 337 13.09 -1.51 4.17
CA THR A 337 13.04 -2.73 3.36
C THR A 337 13.09 -3.98 4.24
N MET A 338 12.72 -5.15 3.71
CA MET A 338 12.90 -6.40 4.45
C MET A 338 14.37 -6.67 4.82
N VAL A 339 15.34 -6.15 4.06
CA VAL A 339 16.77 -6.19 4.43
C VAL A 339 17.04 -5.51 5.79
N GLU A 340 16.37 -4.40 6.12
CA GLU A 340 16.52 -3.76 7.43
C GLU A 340 15.87 -4.61 8.54
N VAL A 341 14.71 -5.20 8.25
CA VAL A 341 13.98 -6.10 9.15
C VAL A 341 14.82 -7.34 9.48
N GLU A 342 15.44 -7.98 8.48
CA GLU A 342 16.34 -9.11 8.65
C GLU A 342 17.56 -8.75 9.49
N LYS A 343 18.15 -7.57 9.24
CA LYS A 343 19.37 -7.12 9.93
C LYS A 343 19.13 -6.71 11.38
N SER A 344 18.01 -6.05 11.65
CA SER A 344 17.78 -5.32 12.90
C SER A 344 16.62 -5.85 13.75
N GLY A 345 15.84 -6.78 13.19
CA GLY A 345 14.59 -7.27 13.76
C GLY A 345 13.45 -6.28 13.59
N TRP A 346 12.25 -6.82 13.42
CA TRP A 346 11.03 -6.07 13.19
C TRP A 346 10.69 -5.10 14.34
N GLU A 347 11.02 -5.44 15.59
CA GLU A 347 10.76 -4.59 16.75
C GLU A 347 11.56 -3.28 16.72
N THR A 348 12.80 -3.35 16.24
CA THR A 348 13.68 -2.19 16.10
C THR A 348 13.16 -1.27 14.98
N VAL A 349 12.82 -1.86 13.83
CA VAL A 349 12.21 -1.14 12.70
C VAL A 349 10.92 -0.46 13.13
N MET A 350 10.04 -1.16 13.85
CA MET A 350 8.78 -0.61 14.35
C MET A 350 8.98 0.61 15.27
N LYS A 351 9.96 0.57 16.19
CA LYS A 351 10.28 1.73 17.05
C LYS A 351 10.70 2.94 16.23
N ARG A 352 11.47 2.72 15.16
CA ARG A 352 11.91 3.76 14.25
C ARG A 352 10.74 4.34 13.44
N VAL A 353 9.91 3.49 12.85
CA VAL A 353 8.67 3.90 12.13
C VAL A 353 7.77 4.74 13.03
N LEU A 354 7.54 4.33 14.28
CA LEU A 354 6.74 5.08 15.25
C LEU A 354 7.29 6.49 15.49
N ALA A 355 8.61 6.60 15.69
CA ALA A 355 9.26 7.88 15.92
C ALA A 355 9.18 8.79 14.69
N GLU A 356 9.48 8.25 13.51
CA GLU A 356 9.46 8.96 12.24
C GLU A 356 8.06 9.46 11.88
N ALA A 357 7.04 8.62 12.04
CA ALA A 357 5.67 8.95 11.65
C ALA A 357 5.01 9.97 12.59
N SER A 358 5.44 9.99 13.86
CA SER A 358 4.91 10.87 14.91
C SER A 358 5.66 12.20 15.06
N GLU A 359 6.70 12.43 14.27
CA GLU A 359 7.43 13.70 14.27
C GLU A 359 6.47 14.89 14.14
N ASP A 360 6.75 15.97 14.86
CA ASP A 360 5.97 17.22 14.84
C ASP A 360 4.47 17.04 15.19
N GLY A 361 4.09 15.93 15.85
CA GLY A 361 2.71 15.65 16.27
C GLY A 361 1.75 15.40 15.11
N ARG A 362 2.27 14.94 13.96
CA ARG A 362 1.52 14.72 12.73
C ARG A 362 0.37 13.74 12.90
N LYS A 363 -0.67 13.95 12.09
CA LYS A 363 -1.75 12.99 11.89
C LYS A 363 -1.21 11.83 11.06
N ILE A 364 -1.62 10.61 11.37
CA ILE A 364 -1.11 9.42 10.69
C ILE A 364 -2.23 8.74 9.91
N TYR A 365 -1.99 8.51 8.64
CA TYR A 365 -2.75 7.59 7.82
C TYR A 365 -1.92 6.32 7.60
N ILE A 366 -2.55 5.16 7.72
CA ILE A 366 -1.88 3.88 7.49
C ILE A 366 -2.48 3.29 6.23
N SER A 367 -1.67 3.16 5.19
CA SER A 367 -1.98 2.31 4.04
C SER A 367 -1.37 0.93 4.26
N PHE A 368 -2.21 -0.10 4.17
CA PHE A 368 -1.80 -1.48 4.36
C PHE A 368 -2.07 -2.29 3.10
N ASP A 369 -1.06 -2.44 2.24
CA ASP A 369 -1.07 -3.47 1.22
C ASP A 369 -0.86 -4.84 1.88
N ILE A 370 -1.77 -5.76 1.60
CA ILE A 370 -1.67 -7.10 2.16
C ILE A 370 -0.48 -7.89 1.60
N ASP A 371 0.06 -7.51 0.44
CA ASP A 371 1.20 -8.18 -0.19
C ASP A 371 2.52 -7.96 0.57
N VAL A 372 2.54 -7.04 1.54
CA VAL A 372 3.63 -6.90 2.51
C VAL A 372 3.86 -8.19 3.30
N LEU A 373 2.83 -9.00 3.48
CA LEU A 373 2.89 -10.27 4.18
C LEU A 373 3.51 -11.35 3.29
N ASP A 374 4.16 -12.33 3.92
CA ASP A 374 4.63 -13.49 3.18
C ASP A 374 3.45 -14.27 2.54
N PRO A 375 3.57 -14.78 1.30
CA PRO A 375 2.52 -15.53 0.62
C PRO A 375 2.05 -16.79 1.37
N VAL A 376 2.86 -17.32 2.29
CA VAL A 376 2.41 -18.39 3.22
C VAL A 376 1.22 -17.93 4.07
N TYR A 377 1.13 -16.63 4.38
CA TYR A 377 0.01 -16.03 5.11
C TYR A 377 -1.01 -15.35 4.20
N MET A 378 -0.57 -14.83 3.05
CA MET A 378 -1.36 -13.97 2.19
C MET A 378 -1.16 -14.32 0.71
N SER A 379 -1.75 -15.44 0.26
CA SER A 379 -1.73 -15.82 -1.16
C SER A 379 -2.78 -15.06 -1.99
N GLY A 380 -3.83 -14.53 -1.35
CA GLY A 380 -4.95 -13.84 -1.96
C GLY A 380 -4.65 -12.39 -2.35
N THR A 381 -3.63 -12.16 -3.19
CA THR A 381 -3.24 -10.84 -3.71
C THR A 381 -2.76 -10.95 -5.16
N GLY A 382 -2.81 -9.85 -5.92
CA GLY A 382 -2.43 -9.82 -7.34
C GLY A 382 -0.92 -9.93 -7.59
N THR A 383 -0.09 -9.42 -6.68
CA THR A 383 1.37 -9.31 -6.84
C THR A 383 2.13 -9.89 -5.65
N PRO A 384 1.98 -11.19 -5.32
CA PRO A 384 2.64 -11.77 -4.16
C PRO A 384 4.16 -11.76 -4.30
N VAL A 385 4.86 -11.36 -3.23
CA VAL A 385 6.33 -11.41 -3.16
C VAL A 385 6.77 -12.26 -1.97
N SER A 386 7.64 -13.25 -2.15
CA SER A 386 8.13 -14.10 -1.04
C SER A 386 9.00 -13.35 -0.03
N ASN A 387 9.23 -13.95 1.14
CA ASN A 387 10.09 -13.43 2.22
C ASN A 387 9.56 -12.14 2.86
N GLY A 388 8.25 -12.11 3.12
CA GLY A 388 7.53 -10.97 3.69
C GLY A 388 7.39 -11.00 5.21
N LEU A 389 6.64 -10.04 5.75
CA LEU A 389 6.31 -10.03 7.17
C LEU A 389 5.37 -11.18 7.52
N THR A 390 5.47 -11.66 8.75
CA THR A 390 4.56 -12.68 9.28
C THR A 390 3.38 -12.05 10.01
N MET A 391 2.28 -12.80 10.15
CA MET A 391 1.14 -12.37 10.96
C MET A 391 1.52 -12.12 12.44
N ARG A 392 2.53 -12.84 12.96
CA ARG A 392 3.01 -12.65 14.34
C ARG A 392 3.74 -11.33 14.55
N GLU A 393 4.22 -10.71 13.47
CA GLU A 393 4.92 -9.43 13.49
C GLU A 393 3.94 -8.28 13.21
N VAL A 394 3.14 -8.39 12.15
CA VAL A 394 2.21 -7.32 11.75
C VAL A 394 1.15 -7.02 12.80
N VAL A 395 0.56 -8.04 13.42
CA VAL A 395 -0.54 -7.82 14.38
C VAL A 395 -0.10 -6.94 15.56
N PRO A 396 1.01 -7.21 16.28
CA PRO A 396 1.48 -6.28 17.30
C PRO A 396 1.95 -4.93 16.74
N MET A 397 2.54 -4.87 15.54
CA MET A 397 2.87 -3.59 14.90
C MET A 397 1.64 -2.69 14.73
N ILE A 398 0.56 -3.22 14.14
CA ILE A 398 -0.66 -2.47 13.86
C ILE A 398 -1.37 -2.06 15.16
N ARG A 399 -1.47 -2.95 16.17
CA ARG A 399 -2.01 -2.56 17.49
C ARG A 399 -1.25 -1.38 18.09
N ARG A 400 0.09 -1.41 18.00
CA ARG A 400 0.94 -0.35 18.53
C ARG A 400 0.82 0.93 17.73
N LEU A 401 0.82 0.87 16.40
CA LEU A 401 0.60 2.05 15.56
C LEU A 401 -0.74 2.73 15.88
N CYS A 402 -1.82 1.96 15.95
CA CYS A 402 -3.15 2.52 16.20
C CYS A 402 -3.32 3.01 17.66
N SER A 403 -2.52 2.52 18.62
CA SER A 403 -2.57 2.96 20.04
C SER A 403 -1.60 4.08 20.43
N GLU A 404 -0.39 4.07 19.87
CA GLU A 404 0.72 4.96 20.26
C GLU A 404 0.73 6.27 19.46
N THR A 405 0.00 6.33 18.34
CA THR A 405 0.07 7.48 17.42
C THR A 405 -1.22 8.28 17.32
N ASN A 406 -1.19 9.40 16.60
CA ASN A 406 -2.36 10.24 16.26
C ASN A 406 -2.98 9.81 14.91
N MET A 407 -3.18 8.51 14.75
CA MET A 407 -3.84 7.93 13.58
C MET A 407 -5.24 8.49 13.36
N VAL A 408 -5.53 8.84 12.11
CA VAL A 408 -6.79 9.45 11.63
C VAL A 408 -7.49 8.66 10.53
N GLY A 409 -6.86 7.64 9.96
CA GLY A 409 -7.48 6.76 8.96
C GLY A 409 -6.61 5.55 8.64
N PHE A 410 -7.24 4.53 8.09
CA PHE A 410 -6.66 3.23 7.75
C PHE A 410 -7.19 2.80 6.38
N GLU A 411 -6.37 2.15 5.56
CA GLU A 411 -6.83 1.32 4.46
C GLU A 411 -6.19 -0.07 4.48
N LEU A 412 -6.91 -1.06 3.96
CA LEU A 412 -6.39 -2.38 3.64
C LEU A 412 -6.82 -2.74 2.21
N VAL A 413 -5.84 -2.88 1.32
CA VAL A 413 -6.02 -3.01 -0.14
C VAL A 413 -5.48 -4.33 -0.67
N GLU A 414 -5.64 -4.57 -1.97
CA GLU A 414 -5.13 -5.72 -2.75
C GLU A 414 -5.66 -7.11 -2.37
N LEU A 415 -6.67 -7.19 -1.49
CA LEU A 415 -7.33 -8.45 -1.16
C LEU A 415 -8.11 -9.03 -2.33
N ASP A 416 -7.51 -10.02 -2.99
CA ASP A 416 -8.12 -10.84 -4.01
C ASP A 416 -8.52 -12.22 -3.45
N PRO A 417 -9.79 -12.39 -3.01
CA PRO A 417 -10.25 -13.68 -2.51
C PRO A 417 -10.29 -14.78 -3.58
N THR A 418 -10.15 -14.46 -4.88
CA THR A 418 -10.16 -15.47 -5.95
C THR A 418 -8.82 -16.19 -6.09
N MET A 419 -7.74 -15.58 -5.60
CA MET A 419 -6.39 -16.15 -5.57
C MET A 419 -6.13 -17.00 -4.32
N ASP A 420 -7.02 -16.95 -3.32
CA ASP A 420 -6.97 -17.80 -2.14
C ASP A 420 -8.01 -18.92 -2.25
N PRO A 421 -7.60 -20.17 -2.52
CA PRO A 421 -8.53 -21.30 -2.61
C PRO A 421 -9.12 -21.69 -1.25
N THR A 422 -8.66 -21.07 -0.16
CA THR A 422 -9.16 -21.28 1.20
C THR A 422 -9.98 -20.05 1.64
N TYR A 423 -9.75 -19.57 2.86
CA TYR A 423 -10.30 -18.32 3.39
C TYR A 423 -9.24 -17.57 4.22
N GLN A 424 -7.99 -18.01 4.14
CA GLN A 424 -6.88 -17.61 5.00
C GLN A 424 -6.54 -16.13 4.84
N SER A 425 -6.49 -15.64 3.60
CA SER A 425 -6.16 -14.25 3.25
C SER A 425 -7.22 -13.29 3.77
N ALA A 426 -8.49 -13.63 3.59
CA ALA A 426 -9.61 -12.86 4.12
C ALA A 426 -9.67 -12.92 5.66
N LEU A 427 -9.40 -14.08 6.28
CA LEU A 427 -9.30 -14.24 7.74
C LEU A 427 -8.19 -13.35 8.32
N ASN A 428 -7.00 -13.41 7.72
CA ASN A 428 -5.82 -12.67 8.19
C ASN A 428 -6.02 -11.16 8.02
N SER A 429 -6.53 -10.72 6.89
CA SER A 429 -6.90 -9.32 6.63
C SER A 429 -7.91 -8.80 7.66
N LYS A 430 -8.97 -9.59 7.94
CA LYS A 430 -9.96 -9.24 8.96
C LYS A 430 -9.34 -9.16 10.37
N TYR A 431 -8.38 -10.01 10.68
CA TYR A 431 -7.67 -9.96 11.95
C TYR A 431 -6.76 -8.73 12.08
N ILE A 432 -6.17 -8.25 10.99
CA ILE A 432 -5.38 -7.00 10.96
C ILE A 432 -6.27 -5.78 11.20
N ILE A 433 -7.44 -5.71 10.56
CA ILE A 433 -8.42 -4.65 10.82
C ILE A 433 -8.85 -4.68 12.30
N HIS A 434 -9.08 -5.87 12.87
CA HIS A 434 -9.39 -6.04 14.29
C HIS A 434 -8.27 -5.58 15.23
N ALA A 435 -7.01 -5.87 14.86
CA ALA A 435 -5.84 -5.37 15.57
C ALA A 435 -5.80 -3.83 15.58
N CYS A 436 -6.11 -3.17 14.46
CA CYS A 436 -6.13 -1.72 14.45
C CYS A 436 -7.30 -1.13 15.26
N MET A 437 -8.51 -1.68 15.14
CA MET A 437 -9.64 -1.30 16.00
C MET A 437 -9.29 -1.41 17.48
N THR A 438 -8.59 -2.48 17.86
CA THR A 438 -8.10 -2.71 19.22
C THR A 438 -7.10 -1.64 19.64
N GLY A 439 -6.14 -1.28 18.79
CA GLY A 439 -5.21 -0.19 19.07
C GLY A 439 -5.92 1.16 19.24
N VAL A 440 -6.93 1.47 18.43
CA VAL A 440 -7.74 2.69 18.59
C VAL A 440 -8.48 2.69 19.94
N ALA A 441 -9.10 1.56 20.30
CA ALA A 441 -9.82 1.41 21.57
C ALA A 441 -8.86 1.54 22.77
N MET A 442 -7.68 0.92 22.69
CA MET A 442 -6.60 1.05 23.67
C MET A 442 -6.20 2.52 23.86
N ARG A 443 -6.02 3.28 22.77
CA ARG A 443 -5.70 4.71 22.83
C ARG A 443 -6.77 5.51 23.57
N LYS A 444 -8.04 5.23 23.28
CA LYS A 444 -9.21 5.88 23.93
C LYS A 444 -9.27 5.60 25.44
N GLN A 445 -8.78 4.42 25.86
CA GLN A 445 -8.63 4.04 27.27
C GLN A 445 -7.30 4.50 27.91
N GLY A 446 -6.40 5.14 27.15
CA GLY A 446 -5.12 5.63 27.65
C GLY A 446 -3.99 4.59 27.67
N ILE A 447 -4.14 3.44 27.01
CA ILE A 447 -3.12 2.38 26.92
C ILE A 447 -2.19 2.71 25.74
N LYS A 448 -0.96 3.18 26.02
CA LYS A 448 -0.07 3.84 25.05
C LYS A 448 1.33 3.22 24.82
N SER A 449 1.67 2.04 25.34
CA SER A 449 2.81 1.18 24.87
C SER A 449 3.23 0.09 25.89
N ALA A 450 3.95 -0.92 25.37
CA ALA A 450 4.77 -1.98 26.01
C ALA A 450 4.11 -2.94 27.04
N LYS A 451 3.00 -2.56 27.66
CA LYS A 451 2.22 -3.39 28.61
C LYS A 451 0.83 -3.70 28.07
N PHE A 452 0.67 -3.72 26.75
CA PHE A 452 -0.62 -4.06 26.16
C PHE A 452 -0.95 -5.54 26.32
N LEU A 453 0.05 -6.40 26.51
CA LEU A 453 -0.19 -7.80 26.84
C LEU A 453 -0.82 -7.91 28.23
N SER A 454 -2.02 -8.48 28.29
CA SER A 454 -2.72 -8.70 29.54
C SER A 454 -2.06 -9.83 30.33
N PRO A 455 -1.74 -9.62 31.63
CA PRO A 455 -1.25 -10.68 32.50
C PRO A 455 -2.18 -11.91 32.55
N LEU A 456 -3.49 -11.71 32.33
CA LEU A 456 -4.49 -12.79 32.31
C LEU A 456 -4.31 -13.75 31.12
N SER A 457 -3.79 -13.25 29.99
CA SER A 457 -3.59 -14.02 28.77
C SER A 457 -2.14 -14.40 28.52
N SER A 458 -1.20 -13.73 29.19
CA SER A 458 0.22 -14.07 29.12
C SER A 458 0.51 -15.33 29.93
N GLU A 459 0.03 -15.41 31.17
CA GLU A 459 0.34 -16.50 32.09
C GLU A 459 -0.90 -16.96 32.87
N HIS A 460 -0.99 -18.25 33.17
CA HIS A 460 -2.07 -18.79 34.01
C HIS A 460 -1.87 -18.54 35.52
N ASN A 461 -0.70 -18.02 35.91
CA ASN A 461 -0.32 -17.65 37.29
C ASN A 461 -0.54 -18.74 38.36
N GLN A 462 -0.38 -20.03 38.00
CA GLN A 462 -0.57 -21.15 38.94
C GLN A 462 0.74 -21.59 39.62
N ASP A 463 1.89 -21.44 38.95
CA ASP A 463 3.13 -22.13 39.36
C ASP A 463 3.95 -21.38 40.41
N LYS A 464 3.50 -20.19 40.83
CA LYS A 464 4.23 -19.24 41.70
C LYS A 464 5.69 -18.98 41.28
N ARG A 465 6.05 -19.34 40.04
CA ARG A 465 7.38 -19.27 39.46
C ARG A 465 7.38 -18.22 38.36
N ASP A 466 8.35 -17.31 38.42
CA ASP A 466 8.60 -16.35 37.36
C ASP A 466 9.45 -17.02 36.28
N PHE A 467 8.83 -17.48 35.19
CA PHE A 467 9.53 -18.17 34.09
C PHE A 467 10.44 -17.26 33.27
N THR A 468 10.31 -15.93 33.40
CA THR A 468 11.26 -14.99 32.77
C THR A 468 12.59 -14.95 33.51
N LYS A 469 12.58 -15.23 34.82
CA LYS A 469 13.79 -15.29 35.67
C LYS A 469 14.29 -16.71 35.91
N ASN A 470 13.39 -17.68 35.90
CA ASN A 470 13.69 -19.09 36.13
C ASN A 470 13.09 -19.92 34.99
N PRO A 471 13.76 -20.00 33.83
CA PRO A 471 13.30 -20.79 32.70
C PRO A 471 13.09 -22.24 33.11
N VAL A 472 12.14 -22.92 32.48
CA VAL A 472 11.96 -24.37 32.66
C VAL A 472 13.27 -25.04 32.20
N PRO A 473 13.95 -25.81 33.07
CA PRO A 473 15.12 -26.57 32.62
C PRO A 473 14.70 -27.52 31.50
N PRO A 474 15.58 -27.82 30.53
CA PRO A 474 15.29 -28.81 29.50
C PRO A 474 14.76 -30.09 30.15
N LEU A 475 13.79 -30.75 29.51
CA LEU A 475 13.38 -32.10 29.88
C LEU A 475 14.60 -33.01 29.65
N ASP A 476 15.46 -33.17 30.65
CA ASP A 476 16.71 -33.91 30.49
C ASP A 476 16.41 -35.36 30.12
N LYS A 477 17.10 -35.80 29.07
CA LYS A 477 17.22 -37.19 28.62
C LYS A 477 17.46 -38.08 29.84
N LYS A 478 16.70 -39.18 29.91
CA LYS A 478 16.83 -40.29 30.86
C LYS A 478 18.18 -40.32 31.59
N LYS A 479 18.16 -40.15 32.91
CA LYS A 479 19.16 -40.77 33.78
C LYS A 479 18.96 -42.29 33.72
N ASP A 480 19.54 -42.94 32.71
CA ASP A 480 19.96 -44.33 32.84
C ASP A 480 21.22 -44.33 33.70
N GLU A 481 21.05 -44.42 35.02
CA GLU A 481 22.12 -44.87 35.92
C GLU A 481 21.52 -45.84 36.94
N ASP A 482 21.61 -47.11 36.54
CA ASP A 482 21.85 -48.28 37.36
C ASP A 482 22.24 -47.96 38.82
N LYS A 483 21.31 -48.21 39.73
CA LYS A 483 21.61 -48.41 41.15
C LYS A 483 21.13 -49.79 41.55
N THR A 484 22.00 -50.75 41.31
CA THR A 484 22.03 -52.05 41.97
C THR A 484 21.96 -51.82 43.50
N PRO A 485 21.00 -52.39 44.25
CA PRO A 485 21.01 -52.29 45.69
C PRO A 485 21.98 -53.33 46.27
N GLU A 486 23.07 -52.87 46.86
CA GLU A 486 23.94 -53.69 47.71
C GLU A 486 23.12 -54.31 48.86
N ARG A 487 23.09 -55.64 48.88
CA ARG A 487 22.69 -56.44 50.05
C ARG A 487 23.62 -56.10 51.21
N ARG A 488 23.08 -55.51 52.28
CA ARG A 488 23.65 -55.64 53.62
C ARG A 488 22.94 -56.76 54.38
N VAL A 489 23.69 -57.84 54.58
CA VAL A 489 23.43 -58.90 55.55
C VAL A 489 23.90 -58.41 56.92
N THR A 490 23.10 -58.66 57.96
CA THR A 490 23.41 -58.82 59.41
C THR A 490 22.06 -58.78 60.13
N THR A 491 21.62 -59.72 60.96
CA THR A 491 22.09 -61.01 61.51
C THR A 491 20.85 -61.82 61.84
#